data_AF-A0A942RT54-F1
#
_entry.id   AF-A0A942RT54-F1
#
_cell.length_a   1.000
_cell.length_b   1.000
_cell.length_c   1.000
_cell.angle_alpha   90.00
_cell.angle_beta   90.00
_cell.angle_gamma   90.00
#
_symmetry.space_group_name_H-M   'P 1'
#
loop_
_entity.id
_entity.type
_entity.pdbx_description
1 polymer ?
#
loop_
_entity_poly.entity_id
_entity_poly.type
_entity_poly.pdbx_seq_one_letter_code
_entity_poly.pdbx_strand_id
1 'polypeptide(L)' 'MKKLFDLRFVIGLFFSVVGILLLLYHFLVNTTQPENHKINLYSGMVYLLFGVVMIVLSYKNKLS' A
#
# COMPACT_ATOMS: atom_id res chain seq x y z
N MET A 1 16.49 17.74 11.61
CA MET A 1 15.12 17.76 11.06
C MET A 1 15.08 17.30 9.59
N LYS A 2 15.37 16.02 9.30
CA LYS A 2 15.25 15.43 7.93
C LYS A 2 14.56 14.06 7.95
N LYS A 3 13.89 13.74 9.06
CA LYS A 3 13.36 12.40 9.40
C LYS A 3 12.03 12.08 8.70
N LEU A 4 11.33 13.09 8.19
CA LEU A 4 10.04 12.98 7.47
C LEU A 4 10.16 13.15 5.94
N PHE A 5 11.37 13.46 5.44
CA PHE A 5 11.66 13.61 4.01
C PHE A 5 12.50 12.45 3.46
N ASP A 6 12.61 11.33 4.19
CA ASP A 6 13.19 10.13 3.59
C ASP A 6 12.19 9.65 2.55
N LEU A 7 12.52 9.90 1.28
CA LEU A 7 11.64 9.69 0.14
C LEU A 7 11.06 8.27 0.16
N ARG A 8 11.84 7.29 0.65
CA ARG A 8 11.45 5.88 0.81
C ARG A 8 10.30 5.69 1.80
N PHE A 9 10.29 6.43 2.91
CA PHE A 9 9.21 6.37 3.89
C PHE A 9 7.91 6.96 3.32
N VAL A 10 7.99 8.13 2.68
CA VAL A 10 6.83 8.79 2.09
C VAL A 10 6.22 7.95 0.96
N ILE A 11 7.06 7.41 0.07
CA ILE A 11 6.61 6.49 -0.98
C ILE A 11 6.01 5.22 -0.40
N GLY A 12 6.65 4.63 0.62
CA GLY A 12 6.14 3.42 1.26
C GLY A 12 4.79 3.62 1.93
N LEU A 13 4.61 4.75 2.62
CA LEU A 13 3.34 5.15 3.23
C LEU A 13 2.24 5.32 2.17
N PHE A 14 2.55 6.03 1.07
CA PHE A 14 1.59 6.25 0.00
C PHE A 14 1.11 4.94 -0.63
N PHE A 15 2.04 4.05 -1.00
CA PHE A 15 1.69 2.75 -1.59
C PHE A 15 0.96 1.83 -0.61
N SER A 16 1.28 1.91 0.68
CA SER A 16 0.57 1.16 1.72
C SER A 16 -0.88 1.62 1.85
N VAL A 17 -1.12 2.94 1.92
CA VAL A 17 -2.48 3.52 2.00
C VAL A 17 -3.29 3.19 0.75
N VAL A 18 -2.71 3.34 -0.44
CA VAL A 18 -3.39 3.00 -1.71
C VAL A 18 -3.68 1.50 -1.79
N GLY A 19 -2.73 0.64 -1.41
CA GLY A 19 -2.92 -0.82 -1.39
C GLY A 19 -4.05 -1.25 -0.45
N ILE A 20 -4.11 -0.66 0.76
CA ILE A 20 -5.19 -0.87 1.73
C ILE A 20 -6.52 -0.40 1.13
N LEU A 21 -6.55 0.76 0.48
CA LEU A 21 -7.77 1.30 -0.13
C LEU A 21 -8.30 0.40 -1.25
N LEU A 22 -7.41 -0.15 -2.10
CA LEU A 22 -7.79 -1.11 -3.15
C LEU A 22 -8.35 -2.42 -2.58
N LEU A 23 -7.77 -2.94 -1.48
CA LEU A 23 -8.29 -4.14 -0.81
C LEU A 23 -9.68 -3.89 -0.20
N LEU A 24 -9.84 -2.75 0.49
CA LEU A 24 -11.13 -2.32 1.03
C LEU A 24 -12.17 -2.18 -0.07
N TYR A 25 -11.81 -1.54 -1.18
CA TYR A 25 -12.72 -1.35 -2.30
C TYR A 25 -13.11 -2.68 -2.94
N HIS A 26 -12.16 -3.62 -3.09
CA HIS A 26 -12.48 -4.96 -3.55
C HIS A 26 -13.50 -5.64 -2.61
N PHE A 27 -13.33 -5.53 -1.29
CA PHE A 27 -14.25 -6.14 -0.33
C PHE A 27 -15.63 -5.47 -0.31
N LEU A 28 -15.71 -4.14 -0.35
CA LEU A 28 -16.96 -3.36 -0.34
C LEU A 28 -17.75 -3.46 -1.65
N VAL A 29 -17.06 -3.47 -2.80
CA VAL A 29 -17.73 -3.58 -4.10
C VAL A 29 -18.18 -5.00 -4.38
N ASN A 30 -17.43 -6.01 -3.95
CA ASN A 30 -17.86 -7.40 -4.06
C ASN A 30 -19.14 -7.68 -3.24
N THR A 31 -19.43 -6.90 -2.19
CA THR A 31 -20.69 -6.98 -1.45
C THR A 31 -21.88 -6.25 -2.10
N THR A 32 -21.64 -5.32 -3.02
CA THR A 32 -22.70 -4.45 -3.58
C THR A 32 -23.01 -4.72 -5.05
N GLN A 33 -22.04 -5.18 -5.85
CA GLN A 33 -22.21 -5.48 -7.27
C GLN A 33 -21.28 -6.66 -7.70
N PRO A 34 -21.69 -7.92 -7.50
CA PRO A 34 -20.87 -9.10 -7.81
C PRO A 34 -20.56 -9.28 -9.31
N GLU A 35 -21.35 -8.66 -10.19
CA GLU A 35 -21.38 -9.03 -11.61
C GLU A 35 -20.40 -8.23 -12.51
N ASN A 36 -19.91 -7.04 -12.11
CA ASN A 36 -19.34 -6.10 -13.10
C ASN A 36 -18.02 -5.39 -12.77
N HIS A 37 -17.45 -5.51 -11.56
CA HIS A 37 -16.21 -4.79 -11.24
C HIS A 37 -15.19 -5.67 -10.51
N LYS A 38 -14.44 -6.45 -11.31
CA LYS A 38 -13.27 -7.20 -10.83
C LYS A 38 -12.08 -6.25 -10.67
N ILE A 39 -12.12 -5.40 -9.65
CA ILE A 39 -10.89 -4.75 -9.20
C ILE A 39 -9.93 -5.86 -8.79
N ASN A 40 -8.75 -5.86 -9.41
CA ASN A 40 -7.82 -6.94 -9.28
C ASN A 40 -7.24 -6.93 -7.86
N LEU A 41 -7.64 -7.88 -7.03
CA LEU A 41 -7.16 -8.04 -5.65
C LEU A 41 -5.62 -8.09 -5.62
N TYR A 42 -5.02 -8.68 -6.67
CA TYR A 42 -3.57 -8.72 -6.88
C TYR A 42 -2.92 -7.34 -6.95
N SER A 43 -3.54 -6.32 -7.58
CA SER A 43 -2.92 -4.98 -7.64
C SER A 43 -2.88 -4.31 -6.27
N GLY A 44 -3.94 -4.47 -5.46
CA GLY A 44 -3.93 -3.99 -4.07
C GLY A 44 -2.84 -4.69 -3.24
N MET A 45 -2.70 -6.00 -3.41
CA MET A 45 -1.71 -6.81 -2.70
C MET A 45 -0.26 -6.44 -3.08
N VAL A 46 0.01 -6.21 -4.37
CA VAL A 46 1.34 -5.76 -4.85
C VAL A 46 1.70 -4.39 -4.30
N TYR A 47 0.77 -3.43 -4.31
CA TYR A 47 1.03 -2.10 -3.75
C TYR A 47 1.24 -2.12 -2.24
N LEU A 48 0.46 -2.91 -1.52
CA LEU A 48 0.62 -3.06 -0.08
C LEU A 48 1.97 -3.71 0.26
N LEU A 49 2.33 -4.80 -0.44
CA LEU A 49 3.59 -5.49 -0.24
C LEU A 49 4.79 -4.58 -0.54
N PHE A 50 4.74 -3.83 -1.64
CA PHE A 50 5.77 -2.84 -1.98
C PHE A 50 5.86 -1.72 -0.92
N GLY A 51 4.73 -1.18 -0.49
CA GLY A 51 4.66 -0.13 0.53
C GLY A 51 5.29 -0.57 1.86
N VAL A 52 4.94 -1.77 2.33
CA VAL A 52 5.49 -2.36 3.56
C VAL A 52 6.99 -2.60 3.42
N VAL A 53 7.46 -3.17 2.31
CA VAL A 53 8.89 -3.38 2.06
C VAL A 53 9.66 -2.05 2.12
N MET A 54 9.15 -1.01 1.48
CA MET A 54 9.78 0.31 1.46
C MET A 54 9.85 0.96 2.85
N ILE A 55 8.78 0.84 3.64
CA ILE A 55 8.75 1.29 5.03
C ILE A 55 9.80 0.53 5.86
N VAL A 56 9.82 -0.80 5.78
CA VAL A 56 10.79 -1.64 6.49
C VAL A 56 12.23 -1.29 6.10
N LEU A 57 12.50 -1.11 4.80
CA LEU A 57 13.82 -0.71 4.31
C LEU A 57 14.24 0.66 4.86
N SER A 58 13.30 1.61 4.93
CA SER A 58 13.54 2.93 5.51
C SER A 58 13.87 2.87 7.00
N TYR A 59 13.27 1.94 7.76
CA TYR A 59 13.62 1.72 9.17
C TYR A 59 14.98 1.04 9.33
N LYS A 60 15.32 0.08 8.46
CA LYS A 60 16.59 -0.65 8.52
C LYS A 60 17.79 0.24 8.19
N ASN A 61 17.66 1.11 7.19
CA ASN A 61 18.70 2.06 6.81
C ASN A 61 18.95 3.16 7.85
N LYS A 62 18.10 3.24 8.87
CA LYS A 62 18.19 4.21 9.96
C LYS A 62 18.83 3.61 11.23
N LEU A 63 19.06 2.30 11.26
CA LEU A 63 19.67 1.58 12.38
C LEU A 63 21.17 1.24 12.13
N SER A 64 21.64 1.40 10.89
CA SER A 64 23.06 1.34 10.50
C SER A 64 23.64 2.73 10.36
#